data_AF-A0A453AKJ6-F1
#
_entry.id   AF-A0A453AKJ6-F1
#
_cell.length_a   1.000
_cell.length_b   1.000
_cell.length_c   1.000
_cell.angle_alpha   90.00
_cell.angle_beta   90.00
_cell.angle_gamma   90.00
#
_symmetry.space_group_name_H-M   'P 1'
#
loop_
_entity.id
_entity.type
_entity.pdbx_description
1 polymer ?
#
loop_
_entity_poly.entity_id
_entity_poly.type
_entity_poly.pdbx_seq_one_letter_code
_entity_poly.pdbx_strand_id
1 'polypeptide(L)'
;MQVIDFLASRNAKSPSLLAVELMNEPLAPGISLKNLKTYYCNGYNAVRKHSSKAYVIMPNRLFSPDPTELLGLAGGLPGSVIDVHYYALFNNIFDTFTVQQNIDFIKTNYSSDLSTVTRQDGPLTFVGE
;
A
#
# COMPACT_ATOMS: atom_id res chain seq x y z
N MET A 1 -16.03 -7.70 -5.33
CA MET A 1 -15.39 -8.68 -4.41
C MET A 1 -15.21 -10.07 -5.00
N GLN A 2 -16.03 -10.51 -5.97
CA GLN A 2 -15.96 -11.87 -6.53
C GLN A 2 -14.56 -12.29 -7.02
N VAL A 3 -13.82 -11.38 -7.67
CA VAL A 3 -12.45 -11.66 -8.15
C VAL A 3 -11.48 -11.93 -7.00
N ILE A 4 -11.45 -11.07 -5.97
CA ILE A 4 -10.59 -11.25 -4.79
C ILE A 4 -10.95 -12.56 -4.06
N ASP A 5 -12.25 -12.83 -3.86
CA ASP A 5 -12.72 -14.04 -3.19
C ASP A 5 -12.29 -15.30 -3.93
N PHE A 6 -12.44 -15.32 -5.27
CA PHE A 6 -11.99 -16.42 -6.13
C PHE A 6 -10.47 -16.62 -6.06
N LEU A 7 -9.67 -15.55 -6.22
CA LEU A 7 -8.21 -15.65 -6.18
C LEU A 7 -7.69 -16.07 -4.81
N ALA A 8 -8.27 -15.54 -3.73
CA ALA A 8 -7.93 -15.95 -2.37
C ALA A 8 -8.26 -17.43 -2.14
N SER A 9 -9.46 -17.88 -2.53
CA SER A 9 -9.87 -19.29 -2.41
C SER A 9 -8.95 -20.22 -3.19
N ARG A 10 -8.65 -19.87 -4.45
CA ARG A 10 -7.80 -20.66 -5.34
C ARG A 10 -6.40 -20.87 -4.77
N ASN A 11 -5.83 -19.84 -4.13
CA ASN A 11 -4.45 -19.86 -3.67
C ASN A 11 -4.30 -20.19 -2.17
N ALA A 12 -5.41 -20.28 -1.41
CA ALA A 12 -5.39 -20.39 0.06
C ALA A 12 -4.58 -21.56 0.63
N LYS A 13 -4.50 -22.68 -0.11
CA LYS A 13 -3.74 -23.87 0.31
C LYS A 13 -2.29 -23.86 -0.14
N SER A 14 -1.87 -22.87 -0.92
CA SER A 14 -0.49 -22.76 -1.37
C SER A 14 0.39 -22.33 -0.20
N PRO A 15 1.42 -23.11 0.17
CA PRO A 15 2.38 -22.70 1.20
C PRO A 15 3.23 -21.49 0.76
N SER A 16 3.21 -21.16 -0.53
CA SER A 16 3.95 -20.04 -1.11
C SER A 16 3.12 -18.75 -1.21
N LEU A 17 1.84 -18.76 -0.78
CA LEU A 17 1.02 -17.55 -0.77
C LEU A 17 1.44 -16.65 0.39
N LEU A 18 2.24 -15.62 0.08
CA LEU A 18 2.66 -14.62 1.06
C LEU A 18 1.57 -13.58 1.32
N ALA A 19 1.02 -12.98 0.26
CA ALA A 19 0.12 -11.83 0.37
C ALA A 19 -0.89 -11.77 -0.78
N VAL A 20 -1.94 -10.98 -0.58
CA VAL A 20 -2.88 -10.55 -1.61
C VAL A 20 -2.98 -9.04 -1.56
N GLU A 21 -2.57 -8.38 -2.63
CA GLU A 21 -2.81 -6.96 -2.84
C GLU A 21 -4.19 -6.74 -3.44
N LEU A 22 -4.94 -5.79 -2.85
CA LEU A 22 -6.35 -5.61 -3.19
C LEU A 22 -6.55 -4.84 -4.49
N MET A 23 -5.72 -3.85 -4.78
CA MET A 23 -5.75 -3.02 -5.99
C MET A 23 -4.46 -2.21 -6.09
N ASN A 24 -3.87 -2.13 -7.28
CA ASN A 24 -2.72 -1.29 -7.54
C ASN A 24 -3.10 0.20 -7.69
N GLU A 25 -2.30 1.08 -7.10
CA GLU A 25 -2.27 2.54 -7.35
C GLU A 25 -3.65 3.26 -7.46
N PRO A 26 -4.49 3.23 -6.41
CA PRO A 26 -5.72 4.02 -6.42
C PRO A 26 -5.43 5.53 -6.52
N LEU A 27 -6.09 6.24 -7.44
CA LEU A 27 -5.79 7.66 -7.72
C LEU A 27 -6.66 8.63 -6.91
N ALA A 28 -6.06 9.56 -6.19
CA ALA A 28 -6.76 10.74 -5.66
C ALA A 28 -6.79 11.88 -6.69
N PRO A 29 -7.87 12.69 -6.76
CA PRO A 29 -9.14 12.55 -6.04
C PRO A 29 -10.14 11.60 -6.74
N GLY A 30 -9.73 10.90 -7.81
CA GLY A 30 -10.60 10.05 -8.63
C GLY A 30 -11.40 9.02 -7.84
N ILE A 31 -10.80 8.38 -6.82
CA ILE A 31 -11.50 7.59 -5.80
C ILE A 31 -11.54 8.34 -4.48
N SER A 32 -12.72 8.41 -3.85
CA SER A 32 -12.85 9.00 -2.51
C SER A 32 -12.25 8.07 -1.44
N LEU A 33 -11.64 8.65 -0.41
CA LEU A 33 -11.08 7.90 0.71
C LEU A 33 -12.13 6.98 1.37
N LYS A 34 -13.37 7.47 1.50
CA LYS A 34 -14.48 6.67 2.05
C LYS A 34 -14.73 5.40 1.23
N ASN A 35 -14.86 5.54 -0.09
CA ASN A 35 -15.12 4.40 -0.97
C ASN A 35 -13.94 3.42 -0.97
N LEU A 36 -12.70 3.94 -0.94
CA LEU A 36 -11.51 3.11 -0.86
C LEU A 36 -11.44 2.32 0.45
N LYS A 37 -11.68 2.97 1.60
CA LYS A 37 -11.73 2.29 2.91
C LYS A 37 -12.80 1.19 2.92
N THR A 38 -13.98 1.44 2.36
CA THR A 38 -15.03 0.42 2.20
C THR A 38 -14.56 -0.73 1.31
N TYR A 39 -13.90 -0.44 0.19
CA TYR A 39 -13.35 -1.46 -0.70
C TYR A 39 -12.30 -2.32 0.01
N TYR A 40 -11.38 -1.72 0.75
CA TYR A 40 -10.34 -2.43 1.50
C TYR A 40 -10.90 -3.30 2.63
N CYS A 41 -11.86 -2.82 3.41
CA CYS A 41 -12.54 -3.66 4.40
C CYS A 41 -13.19 -4.90 3.75
N ASN A 42 -13.86 -4.70 2.62
CA ASN A 42 -14.54 -5.80 1.92
C ASN A 42 -13.54 -6.79 1.31
N GLY A 43 -12.43 -6.29 0.74
CA GLY A 43 -11.35 -7.11 0.20
C GLY A 43 -10.62 -7.90 1.27
N TYR A 44 -10.28 -7.25 2.39
CA TYR A 44 -9.72 -7.89 3.58
C TYR A 44 -10.60 -9.05 4.06
N ASN A 45 -11.90 -8.81 4.22
CA ASN A 45 -12.84 -9.84 4.64
C ASN A 45 -12.93 -10.99 3.63
N ALA A 46 -12.88 -10.69 2.32
CA ALA A 46 -12.87 -11.72 1.28
C ALA A 46 -11.61 -12.60 1.35
N VAL A 47 -10.44 -12.03 1.59
CA VAL A 47 -9.19 -12.79 1.80
C VAL A 47 -9.27 -13.63 3.08
N ARG A 48 -9.76 -13.04 4.19
CA ARG A 48 -9.83 -13.69 5.50
C ARG A 48 -10.80 -14.87 5.58
N LYS A 49 -11.78 -14.96 4.67
CA LYS A 49 -12.60 -16.17 4.52
C LYS A 49 -11.78 -17.42 4.17
N HIS A 50 -10.67 -17.23 3.44
CA HIS A 50 -9.90 -18.33 2.86
C HIS A 50 -8.49 -18.46 3.46
N SER A 51 -7.91 -17.36 3.97
CA SER A 51 -6.59 -17.39 4.61
C SER A 51 -6.49 -16.45 5.82
N SER A 52 -6.14 -17.04 6.97
CA SER A 52 -5.77 -16.30 8.19
C SER A 52 -4.31 -15.86 8.23
N LYS A 53 -3.46 -16.36 7.32
CA LYS A 53 -2.01 -16.15 7.33
C LYS A 53 -1.51 -15.16 6.29
N ALA A 54 -2.15 -15.11 5.11
CA ALA A 54 -1.71 -14.23 4.05
C ALA A 54 -1.81 -12.76 4.48
N TYR A 55 -0.78 -11.97 4.16
CA TYR A 55 -0.86 -10.53 4.31
C TYR A 55 -1.88 -9.93 3.34
N VAL A 56 -2.58 -8.88 3.76
CA VAL A 56 -3.51 -8.14 2.91
C VAL A 56 -2.92 -6.77 2.63
N ILE A 57 -2.48 -6.55 1.40
CA ILE A 57 -1.79 -5.32 1.02
C ILE A 57 -2.81 -4.28 0.55
N MET A 58 -2.68 -3.07 1.10
CA MET A 58 -3.54 -1.91 0.86
C MET A 58 -2.66 -0.74 0.42
N PRO A 59 -2.48 -0.54 -0.90
CA PRO A 59 -1.69 0.58 -1.39
C PRO A 59 -2.27 1.93 -1.01
N ASN A 60 -1.37 2.88 -0.76
CA ASN A 60 -1.72 4.28 -0.59
C ASN A 60 -2.30 4.87 -1.88
N ARG A 61 -3.13 5.91 -1.74
CA ARG A 61 -3.58 6.63 -2.92
C ARG A 61 -2.45 7.45 -3.51
N LEU A 62 -2.23 7.30 -4.81
CA LEU A 62 -1.40 8.22 -5.57
C LEU A 62 -1.99 9.63 -5.47
N PHE A 63 -1.10 10.62 -5.36
CA PHE A 63 -1.43 12.04 -5.26
C PHE A 63 -2.26 12.45 -4.04
N SER A 64 -2.39 11.58 -3.03
CA SER A 64 -3.01 11.98 -1.76
C SER A 64 -2.16 13.06 -1.07
N PRO A 65 -2.78 14.14 -0.56
CA PRO A 65 -2.06 15.12 0.27
C PRO A 65 -1.76 14.59 1.69
N ASP A 66 -2.41 13.51 2.11
CA ASP A 66 -2.19 12.86 3.41
C ASP A 66 -1.73 11.41 3.18
N PRO A 67 -0.44 11.09 3.35
CA PRO A 67 0.08 9.73 3.20
C PRO A 67 -0.31 8.81 4.36
N THR A 68 -0.88 9.35 5.45
CA THR A 68 -1.25 8.59 6.66
C THR A 68 -2.71 8.18 6.71
N GLU A 69 -3.50 8.58 5.71
CA GLU A 69 -4.97 8.50 5.72
C GLU A 69 -5.54 7.07 5.86
N LEU A 70 -4.73 6.05 5.56
CA LEU A 70 -5.05 4.62 5.66
C LEU A 70 -4.46 3.92 6.89
N LEU A 71 -3.49 4.51 7.60
CA LEU A 71 -2.81 3.85 8.73
C LEU A 71 -3.78 3.40 9.81
N GLY A 72 -4.75 4.25 10.15
CA GLY A 72 -5.76 3.93 11.15
C GLY A 72 -6.67 2.78 10.75
N LEU A 73 -6.95 2.60 9.45
CA LEU A 73 -7.72 1.46 8.96
C LEU A 73 -6.89 0.17 9.02
N ALA A 74 -5.70 0.19 8.41
CA ALA A 74 -4.85 -0.99 8.32
C ALA A 74 -4.37 -1.45 9.70
N GLY A 75 -4.09 -0.53 10.63
CA GLY A 75 -3.74 -0.85 12.02
C GLY A 75 -4.87 -1.57 12.79
N GLY A 76 -6.13 -1.37 12.40
CA GLY A 76 -7.28 -2.09 12.95
C GLY A 76 -7.54 -3.46 12.33
N LEU A 77 -6.79 -3.85 11.30
CA LEU A 77 -7.01 -5.06 10.51
C LEU A 77 -5.76 -5.96 10.54
N PRO A 78 -5.69 -6.97 11.44
CA PRO A 78 -4.50 -7.79 11.64
C PRO A 78 -3.94 -8.42 10.35
N GLY A 79 -2.63 -8.29 10.16
CA GLY A 79 -1.96 -8.78 8.95
C GLY A 79 -2.24 -7.95 7.70
N SER A 80 -2.74 -6.72 7.84
CA SER A 80 -2.76 -5.75 6.75
C SER A 80 -1.42 -5.03 6.63
N VAL A 81 -1.07 -4.63 5.42
CA VAL A 81 0.20 -3.98 5.09
C VAL A 81 -0.10 -2.79 4.18
N ILE A 82 0.54 -1.65 4.44
CA ILE A 82 0.50 -0.49 3.55
C ILE A 82 1.61 -0.62 2.51
N ASP A 83 1.25 -0.38 1.26
CA ASP A 83 2.20 -0.26 0.16
C ASP A 83 2.31 1.21 -0.26
N VAL A 84 3.55 1.67 -0.48
CA VAL A 84 3.86 3.01 -0.95
C VAL A 84 4.80 2.92 -2.15
N HIS A 85 4.55 3.78 -3.14
CA HIS A 85 5.32 3.81 -4.37
C HIS A 85 6.14 5.10 -4.47
N TYR A 86 7.44 5.01 -4.75
CA TYR A 86 8.39 6.13 -4.78
C TYR A 86 9.23 6.15 -6.06
N TYR A 87 8.89 7.07 -6.97
CA TYR A 87 9.54 7.19 -8.27
C TYR A 87 10.34 8.47 -8.44
N ALA A 88 11.67 8.34 -8.61
CA ALA A 88 12.56 9.44 -9.01
C ALA A 88 12.50 9.73 -10.53
N LEU A 89 11.30 9.85 -11.09
CA LEU A 89 11.09 10.01 -12.54
C LEU A 89 9.92 10.93 -12.91
N PHE A 90 8.77 10.81 -12.24
CA PHE A 90 7.53 11.47 -12.69
C PHE A 90 7.37 12.93 -12.24
N ASN A 91 8.46 13.56 -11.81
CA ASN A 91 8.52 14.97 -11.43
C ASN A 91 9.67 15.64 -12.19
N ASN A 92 9.39 16.79 -12.80
CA ASN A 92 10.35 17.52 -13.63
C ASN A 92 11.60 18.00 -12.87
N ILE A 93 11.59 18.00 -11.53
CA ILE A 93 12.81 18.23 -10.74
C ILE A 93 13.90 17.22 -11.10
N PHE A 94 13.53 15.96 -11.36
CA PHE A 94 14.47 14.85 -11.60
C PHE A 94 15.15 14.95 -12.97
N ASP A 95 14.54 15.63 -13.95
CA ASP A 95 15.12 15.85 -15.28
C ASP A 95 16.45 16.65 -15.21
N THR A 96 16.61 17.44 -14.16
CA THR A 96 17.77 18.33 -13.98
C THR A 96 18.73 17.86 -12.90
N PHE A 97 18.38 16.80 -12.16
CA PHE A 97 19.21 16.28 -11.09
C PHE A 97 20.43 15.54 -11.65
N THR A 98 21.59 15.84 -11.08
CA THR A 98 22.74 14.95 -11.18
C THR A 98 22.46 13.61 -10.49
N VAL A 99 23.29 12.60 -10.77
CA VAL A 99 23.21 11.30 -10.09
C VAL A 99 23.29 11.45 -8.56
N GLN A 100 24.18 12.32 -8.06
CA GLN A 100 24.32 12.52 -6.62
C GLN A 100 23.08 13.19 -6.02
N GLN A 101 22.50 14.19 -6.69
CA GLN A 101 21.26 14.83 -6.21
C GLN A 101 20.09 13.86 -6.17
N ASN A 102 19.99 12.92 -7.12
CA ASN A 102 18.99 11.85 -7.07
C ASN A 102 19.20 10.94 -5.84
N ILE A 103 20.45 10.50 -5.60
CA ILE A 103 20.79 9.68 -4.42
C ILE A 103 20.45 10.43 -3.13
N ASP A 104 20.81 11.71 -3.06
CA ASP A 104 20.57 12.54 -1.88
C ASP A 104 19.07 12.70 -1.64
N PHE A 105 18.29 12.99 -2.69
CA PHE A 105 16.83 13.11 -2.61
C PHE A 105 16.17 11.83 -2.06
N ILE A 106 16.58 10.66 -2.52
CA ILE A 106 16.05 9.38 -1.99
C ILE A 106 16.40 9.25 -0.50
N LYS A 107 17.66 9.52 -0.13
CA LYS A 107 18.14 9.40 1.26
C LYS A 107 17.50 10.41 2.21
N THR A 108 17.07 11.57 1.72
CA THR A 108 16.43 12.61 2.54
C THR A 108 14.92 12.57 2.44
N ASN A 109 14.37 12.80 1.25
CA ASN A 109 12.94 13.00 1.03
C ASN A 109 12.18 11.69 1.16
N TYR A 110 12.51 10.67 0.36
CA TYR A 110 11.79 9.39 0.44
C TYR A 110 12.03 8.66 1.75
N SER A 111 13.22 8.76 2.35
CA SER A 111 13.43 8.24 3.70
C SER A 111 12.52 8.94 4.73
N SER A 112 12.32 10.25 4.63
CA SER A 112 11.41 11.01 5.50
C SER A 112 9.95 10.64 5.25
N ASP A 113 9.53 10.55 3.99
CA ASP A 113 8.17 10.17 3.62
C ASP A 113 7.85 8.75 4.12
N LEU A 114 8.76 7.80 3.93
CA LEU A 114 8.62 6.43 4.41
C LEU A 114 8.54 6.37 5.94
N SER A 115 9.31 7.20 6.65
CA SER A 115 9.24 7.28 8.11
C SER A 115 7.90 7.81 8.63
N THR A 116 7.18 8.60 7.83
CA THR A 116 5.86 9.14 8.18
C THR A 116 4.79 8.05 8.21
N VAL A 117 4.90 7.08 7.30
CA VAL A 117 3.96 5.95 7.19
C VAL A 117 4.40 4.73 8.02
N THR A 118 5.69 4.65 8.37
CA THR A 118 6.25 3.58 9.20
C THR A 118 6.26 3.97 10.68
N ARG A 119 5.19 3.68 11.41
CA ARG A 119 5.05 4.06 12.83
C ARG A 119 5.25 2.87 13.76
N GLN A 120 5.85 3.14 14.92
CA GLN A 120 5.81 2.20 16.05
C GLN A 120 4.34 1.93 16.42
N ASP A 121 3.97 0.66 16.52
CA ASP A 121 2.60 0.18 16.74
C ASP A 121 1.59 0.47 15.60
N GLY A 122 2.09 0.82 14.41
CA GLY A 122 1.31 0.94 13.18
C GLY A 122 1.18 -0.38 12.41
N PRO A 123 0.41 -0.40 11.29
CA PRO A 123 0.45 -1.51 10.35
C PRO A 123 1.86 -1.67 9.76
N LEU A 124 2.16 -2.86 9.24
CA LEU A 124 3.37 -3.07 8.45
C LEU A 124 3.32 -2.16 7.21
N THR A 125 4.49 -1.71 6.77
CA THR A 125 4.64 -0.93 5.54
C THR A 125 5.80 -1.48 4.72
N PHE A 126 5.71 -1.41 3.39
CA PHE A 126 6.82 -1.67 2.49
C PHE A 126 6.76 -0.73 1.29
N VAL A 127 7.88 -0.64 0.56
CA VAL A 127 7.98 0.06 -0.73
C VAL A 127 7.81 -0.98 -1.82
N GLY A 128 6.66 -1.01 -2.50
CA GLY A 128 6.37 -1.96 -3.57
C GLY A 128 6.95 -1.55 -4.92
N GLU A 129 7.03 -0.24 -5.17
CA GLU A 129 7.59 0.37 -6.39
C GLU A 129 8.35 1.67 -6.09
#